data_AF-A0A4R2HJ40-F1
#
_entry.id   AF-A0A4R2HJ40-F1
#
_cell.length_a   1.000
_cell.length_b   1.000
_cell.length_c   1.000
_cell.angle_alpha   90.00
_cell.angle_beta   90.00
_cell.angle_gamma   90.00
#
_symmetry.space_group_name_H-M   'P 1'
#
loop_
_entity.id
_entity.type
_entity.pdbx_description
1 polymer ?
#
loop_
_entity_poly.entity_id
_entity_poly.type
_entity_poly.pdbx_seq_one_letter_code
_entity_poly.pdbx_strand_id
1 'polypeptide(L)'
;MRYKYLNMKKNLIICVIVITLITSFTDSKAGSFIENAYREFKKKENASWNFTKLNFPGRVMNLTEGNFYERIYFTGAIYWFVGGKFHHVVSTDTYWGLFSHPEQYYSRIYTQNEFDVMDNLTGGKLGPDNGIISYNGALYFRMGNKIFYIHSQAEFDGYHLSYAVIQEVSSISNYINVQNGFGVNMIWPVN
;
A
#
# COMPACT_ATOMS: atom_id res chain seq x y z
N MET A 1 -7.48 -15.66 21.77
CA MET A 1 -8.19 -15.42 20.49
C MET A 1 -9.64 -14.92 20.60
N ARG A 2 -10.28 -14.83 21.79
CA ARG A 2 -11.68 -14.33 21.91
C ARG A 2 -11.86 -12.82 21.75
N TYR A 3 -10.87 -11.99 22.09
CA TYR A 3 -11.00 -10.52 22.07
C TYR A 3 -11.05 -9.87 20.67
N LYS A 4 -10.36 -10.46 19.67
CA LYS A 4 -10.28 -9.89 18.30
C LYS A 4 -11.57 -10.12 17.50
N TYR A 5 -12.20 -11.28 17.68
CA TYR A 5 -13.54 -11.58 17.15
C TYR A 5 -14.63 -10.70 17.76
N LEU A 6 -14.49 -10.31 19.04
CA LEU A 6 -15.41 -9.40 19.71
C LEU A 6 -15.36 -7.98 19.12
N ASN A 7 -14.17 -7.48 18.74
CA ASN A 7 -14.05 -6.14 18.15
C ASN A 7 -14.51 -6.07 16.68
N MET A 8 -14.24 -7.10 15.86
CA MET A 8 -14.79 -7.16 14.50
C MET A 8 -16.31 -7.32 14.50
N LYS A 9 -16.87 -8.13 15.40
CA LYS A 9 -18.32 -8.23 15.58
C LYS A 9 -18.93 -6.91 16.06
N LYS A 10 -18.28 -6.18 16.97
CA LYS A 10 -18.74 -4.84 17.40
C LYS A 10 -18.77 -3.84 16.25
N ASN A 11 -17.74 -3.79 15.40
CA ASN A 11 -17.71 -2.87 14.27
C ASN A 11 -18.75 -3.22 13.19
N LEU A 12 -18.94 -4.51 12.92
CA LEU A 12 -19.99 -4.97 12.00
C LEU A 12 -21.40 -4.69 12.56
N ILE A 13 -21.61 -4.90 13.87
CA ILE A 13 -22.86 -4.58 14.55
C ILE A 13 -23.12 -3.07 14.55
N ILE A 14 -22.09 -2.22 14.70
CA ILE A 14 -22.23 -0.77 14.58
C ILE A 14 -22.62 -0.39 13.14
N CYS A 15 -21.98 -0.97 12.12
CA CYS A 15 -22.35 -0.72 10.72
C CYS A 15 -23.79 -1.16 10.41
N VAL A 16 -24.21 -2.34 10.88
CA VAL A 16 -25.58 -2.82 10.66
C VAL A 16 -26.59 -1.97 11.43
N ILE A 17 -26.33 -1.59 12.69
CA ILE A 17 -27.20 -0.70 13.47
C ILE A 17 -27.33 0.67 12.80
N VAL A 18 -26.23 1.21 12.27
CA VAL A 18 -26.23 2.48 11.54
C VAL A 18 -27.05 2.34 10.25
N ILE A 19 -26.88 1.27 9.47
CA ILE A 19 -27.67 1.03 8.24
C ILE A 19 -29.17 0.83 8.55
N THR A 20 -29.51 0.09 9.61
CA THR A 20 -30.91 -0.16 10.01
C THR A 20 -31.58 1.10 10.55
N LEU A 21 -30.86 1.94 11.33
CA LEU A 21 -31.34 3.26 11.75
C LEU A 21 -31.49 4.22 10.57
N ILE A 22 -30.67 4.09 9.52
CA ILE A 22 -30.73 4.92 8.32
C ILE A 22 -31.97 4.61 7.47
N THR A 23 -32.39 3.34 7.36
CA THR A 23 -33.58 2.96 6.59
C THR A 23 -34.91 3.40 7.21
N SER A 24 -34.92 3.84 8.48
CA SER A 24 -36.12 4.35 9.17
C SER A 24 -36.32 5.87 9.09
N PHE A 25 -35.37 6.62 8.52
CA PHE A 25 -35.50 8.08 8.35
C PHE A 25 -35.54 8.45 6.86
N THR A 26 -36.75 8.49 6.30
CA THR A 26 -37.02 9.07 4.97
C THR A 26 -36.99 10.60 5.02
N ASP A 27 -35.88 11.17 5.50
CA ASP A 27 -35.74 12.62 5.60
C ASP A 27 -34.44 13.07 4.91
N SER A 28 -34.57 14.04 4.01
CA SER A 28 -33.49 14.49 3.09
C SER A 28 -32.20 14.93 3.79
N LYS A 29 -32.27 15.25 5.10
CA LYS A 29 -31.13 15.61 5.95
C LYS A 29 -30.28 14.40 6.37
N ALA A 30 -30.84 13.20 6.44
CA ALA A 30 -30.08 11.99 6.77
C ALA A 30 -29.12 11.61 5.62
N GLY A 31 -29.55 11.81 4.36
CA GLY A 31 -28.73 11.57 3.18
C GLY A 31 -27.46 12.44 3.13
N SER A 32 -27.58 13.73 3.42
CA SER A 32 -26.42 14.64 3.42
C SER A 32 -25.45 14.39 4.58
N PHE A 33 -25.95 13.92 5.73
CA PHE A 33 -25.11 13.48 6.84
C PHE A 33 -24.30 12.21 6.50
N ILE A 34 -24.92 11.24 5.84
CA ILE A 34 -24.24 10.01 5.38
C ILE A 34 -23.18 10.35 4.34
N GLU A 35 -23.52 11.20 3.37
CA GLU A 35 -22.60 11.60 2.33
C GLU A 35 -21.41 12.38 2.91
N ASN A 36 -21.64 13.26 3.88
CA ASN A 36 -20.55 13.95 4.60
C ASN A 36 -19.72 13.00 5.46
N ALA A 37 -20.33 12.04 6.16
CA ALA A 37 -19.59 11.04 6.95
C ALA A 37 -18.75 10.13 6.06
N TYR A 38 -19.28 9.71 4.91
CA TYR A 38 -18.54 8.93 3.90
C TYR A 38 -17.40 9.75 3.29
N ARG A 39 -17.62 11.03 2.96
CA ARG A 39 -16.58 11.94 2.47
C ARG A 39 -15.50 12.18 3.52
N GLU A 40 -15.84 12.40 4.79
CA GLU A 40 -14.88 12.56 5.88
C GLU A 40 -14.11 11.26 6.18
N PHE A 41 -14.76 10.10 6.07
CA PHE A 41 -14.08 8.80 6.16
C PHE A 41 -13.09 8.62 5.00
N LYS A 42 -13.50 8.86 3.75
CA LYS A 42 -12.62 8.85 2.57
C LYS A 42 -11.48 9.86 2.68
N LYS A 43 -11.75 11.04 3.24
CA LYS A 43 -10.76 12.09 3.44
C LYS A 43 -9.74 11.70 4.51
N LYS A 44 -10.16 11.01 5.58
CA LYS A 44 -9.26 10.42 6.59
C LYS A 44 -8.48 9.21 6.08
N GLU A 45 -9.10 8.37 5.24
CA GLU A 45 -8.46 7.25 4.53
C GLU A 45 -7.36 7.75 3.57
N ASN A 46 -7.60 8.88 2.88
CA ASN A 46 -6.60 9.54 2.05
C ASN A 46 -5.58 10.39 2.84
N ALA A 47 -5.89 10.79 4.08
CA ALA A 47 -5.03 11.66 4.90
C ALA A 47 -3.96 10.89 5.70
N SER A 48 -3.90 9.55 5.63
CA SER A 48 -2.88 8.75 6.31
C SER A 48 -1.87 8.08 5.38
N TRP A 49 -1.72 8.54 4.14
CA TRP A 49 -0.57 8.14 3.33
C TRP A 49 0.62 9.00 3.75
N ASN A 50 1.69 8.35 4.21
CA ASN A 50 2.86 9.06 4.68
C ASN A 50 3.53 9.74 3.49
N PHE A 51 3.57 11.07 3.53
CA PHE A 51 4.32 11.84 2.55
C PHE A 51 5.74 12.02 3.06
N THR A 52 6.72 11.59 2.28
CA THR A 52 8.13 11.91 2.52
C THR A 52 8.48 13.14 1.72
N LYS A 53 8.69 14.26 2.40
CA LYS A 53 9.15 15.50 1.77
C LYS A 53 10.65 15.41 1.53
N LEU A 54 11.05 15.41 0.26
CA LEU A 54 12.45 15.51 -0.14
C LEU A 54 12.74 16.89 -0.71
N ASN A 55 13.81 17.50 -0.20
CA ASN A 55 14.30 18.78 -0.69
C ASN A 55 15.43 18.52 -1.67
N PHE A 56 15.23 18.92 -2.92
CA PHE A 56 16.25 18.89 -3.96
C PHE A 56 16.71 20.33 -4.23
N PRO A 57 17.95 20.53 -4.72
CA PRO A 57 18.35 21.84 -5.23
C PRO A 57 17.35 22.34 -6.30
N GLY A 58 16.65 23.42 -6.02
CA GLY A 58 15.69 24.05 -6.95
C GLY A 58 14.26 23.50 -6.92
N ARG A 59 13.94 22.44 -6.15
CA ARG A 59 12.55 21.98 -5.97
C ARG A 59 12.32 21.14 -4.72
N VAL A 60 11.07 21.11 -4.28
CA VAL A 60 10.59 20.17 -3.26
C VAL A 60 9.76 19.09 -3.96
N MET A 61 10.03 17.82 -3.67
CA MET A 61 9.14 16.72 -4.05
C MET A 61 8.46 16.18 -2.81
N ASN A 62 7.15 15.94 -2.92
CA ASN A 62 6.42 15.15 -1.95
C ASN A 62 6.32 13.74 -2.50
N LEU A 63 7.06 12.81 -1.91
CA LEU A 63 6.94 11.41 -2.23
C LEU A 63 5.74 10.84 -1.48
N THR A 64 4.87 10.15 -2.20
CA THR A 64 3.75 9.41 -1.63
C THR A 64 4.12 7.92 -1.58
N GLU A 65 3.97 7.30 -0.41
CA GLU A 65 4.02 5.85 -0.26
C GLU A 65 3.06 5.16 -1.23
N GLY A 66 3.49 4.06 -1.84
CA GLY A 66 2.72 3.32 -2.84
C GLY A 66 2.89 3.81 -4.28
N ASN A 67 3.33 5.06 -4.50
CA ASN A 67 3.53 5.59 -5.85
C ASN A 67 4.80 5.05 -6.53
N PHE A 68 4.82 5.19 -7.85
CA PHE A 68 5.93 4.81 -8.73
C PHE A 68 6.67 6.02 -9.28
N TYR A 69 7.98 5.87 -9.44
CA TYR A 69 8.88 6.92 -9.90
C TYR A 69 9.82 6.37 -10.97
N GLU A 70 9.81 6.98 -12.16
CA GLU A 70 10.70 6.62 -13.26
C GLU A 70 11.95 7.49 -13.29
N ARG A 71 13.09 6.82 -13.45
CA ARG A 71 14.38 7.45 -13.75
C ARG A 71 14.55 7.63 -15.26
N ILE A 72 14.17 8.79 -15.78
CA ILE A 72 14.20 9.07 -17.22
C ILE A 72 15.61 9.25 -17.76
N TYR A 73 16.51 9.87 -17.00
CA TYR A 73 17.78 10.36 -17.54
C TYR A 73 18.79 9.25 -17.93
N PHE A 74 18.55 7.98 -17.53
CA PHE A 74 19.51 6.90 -17.76
C PHE A 74 18.90 5.62 -18.33
N THR A 75 17.86 5.10 -17.69
CA THR A 75 17.48 3.69 -17.88
C THR A 75 16.00 3.45 -18.11
N GLY A 76 15.13 4.43 -17.82
CA GLY A 76 13.68 4.20 -17.75
C GLY A 76 13.29 3.26 -16.61
N ALA A 77 14.19 3.06 -15.62
CA ALA A 77 13.93 2.18 -14.50
C ALA A 77 12.80 2.73 -13.62
N ILE A 78 11.90 1.84 -13.21
CA ILE A 78 10.75 2.16 -12.36
C ILE A 78 11.06 1.76 -10.94
N TYR A 79 10.80 2.67 -10.01
CA TYR A 79 10.96 2.46 -8.59
C TYR A 79 9.61 2.61 -7.89
N TRP A 80 9.31 1.69 -6.99
CA TRP A 80 8.14 1.76 -6.12
C TRP A 80 8.55 2.32 -4.76
N PHE A 81 7.91 3.40 -4.31
CA PHE A 81 8.28 4.04 -3.04
C PHE A 81 7.48 3.45 -1.89
N VAL A 82 8.16 2.71 -1.01
CA VAL A 82 7.54 2.11 0.16
C VAL A 82 8.51 2.07 1.34
N GLY A 83 8.01 2.31 2.55
CA GLY A 83 8.82 2.30 3.76
C GLY A 83 9.91 3.38 3.77
N GLY A 84 9.64 4.53 3.15
CA GLY A 84 10.61 5.62 3.00
C GLY A 84 11.75 5.34 2.01
N LYS A 85 11.65 4.26 1.21
CA LYS A 85 12.71 3.82 0.30
C LYS A 85 12.20 3.57 -1.11
N PHE A 86 13.10 3.70 -2.08
CA PHE A 86 12.85 3.38 -3.49
C PHE A 86 13.22 1.93 -3.79
N HIS A 87 12.24 1.13 -4.18
CA HIS A 87 12.42 -0.28 -4.53
C HIS A 87 12.37 -0.47 -6.03
N HIS A 88 13.49 -0.87 -6.63
CA HIS A 88 13.57 -1.05 -8.08
C HIS A 88 12.68 -2.21 -8.53
N VAL A 89 11.73 -1.94 -9.43
CA VAL A 89 10.90 -2.94 -10.08
C VAL A 89 11.65 -3.47 -11.29
N VAL A 90 12.18 -4.69 -11.19
CA VAL A 90 13.20 -5.18 -12.13
C VAL A 90 12.68 -5.50 -13.52
N SER A 91 11.37 -5.63 -13.69
CA SER A 91 10.77 -5.97 -14.97
C SER A 91 9.35 -5.40 -15.11
N THR A 92 8.96 -5.16 -16.36
CA THR A 92 7.60 -4.76 -16.73
C THR A 92 6.57 -5.80 -16.33
N ASP A 93 6.91 -7.10 -16.38
CA ASP A 93 6.02 -8.18 -15.93
C ASP A 93 5.77 -8.13 -14.43
N THR A 94 6.81 -7.85 -13.62
CA THR A 94 6.62 -7.62 -12.18
C THR A 94 5.75 -6.39 -11.93
N TYR A 95 5.95 -5.32 -12.70
CA TYR A 95 5.19 -4.08 -12.57
C TYR A 95 3.69 -4.28 -12.86
N TRP A 96 3.34 -4.90 -13.98
CA TRP A 96 1.94 -5.12 -14.35
C TRP A 96 1.30 -6.33 -13.66
N GLY A 97 2.10 -7.30 -13.26
CA GLY A 97 1.63 -8.46 -12.51
C GLY A 97 1.26 -8.08 -11.08
N LEU A 98 2.19 -7.45 -10.36
CA LEU A 98 2.04 -7.25 -8.92
C LEU A 98 1.07 -6.12 -8.56
N PHE A 99 0.90 -5.14 -9.45
CA PHE A 99 0.19 -3.91 -9.15
C PHE A 99 -1.03 -3.69 -10.07
N SER A 100 -2.07 -3.05 -9.53
CA SER A 100 -3.29 -2.69 -10.27
C SER A 100 -3.21 -1.25 -10.75
N HIS A 101 -3.30 -1.05 -12.07
CA HIS A 101 -3.24 0.27 -12.73
C HIS A 101 -2.04 1.15 -12.30
N PRO A 102 -0.82 0.60 -12.23
CA PRO A 102 0.31 1.32 -11.66
C PRO A 102 0.71 2.57 -12.48
N GLU A 103 0.29 2.68 -13.74
CA GLU A 103 0.49 3.85 -14.61
C GLU A 103 -0.22 5.12 -14.11
N GLN A 104 -1.26 4.98 -13.28
CA GLN A 104 -2.02 6.12 -12.75
C GLN A 104 -1.30 6.79 -11.57
N TYR A 105 -0.36 6.08 -10.94
CA TYR A 105 0.31 6.48 -9.70
C TYR A 105 1.79 6.79 -9.92
N TYR A 106 2.07 7.31 -11.11
CA TYR A 106 3.41 7.40 -11.65
C TYR A 106 3.90 8.84 -11.73
N SER A 107 5.17 9.05 -11.36
CA SER A 107 5.85 10.34 -11.45
C SER A 107 7.22 10.17 -12.10
N ARG A 108 7.69 11.25 -12.73
CA ARG A 108 8.94 11.25 -13.48
C ARG A 108 10.00 12.06 -12.78
N ILE A 109 11.21 11.52 -12.75
CA ILE A 109 12.39 12.14 -12.14
C ILE A 109 13.37 12.50 -13.26
N TYR A 110 13.71 13.79 -13.33
CA TYR A 110 14.26 14.42 -14.52
C TYR A 110 15.71 14.86 -14.37
N THR A 111 16.20 15.07 -13.13
CA THR A 111 17.54 15.64 -12.91
C THR A 111 18.48 14.65 -12.20
N GLN A 112 19.79 14.79 -12.47
CA GLN A 112 20.84 14.02 -11.80
C GLN A 112 20.82 14.21 -10.27
N ASN A 113 20.65 15.45 -9.80
CA ASN A 113 20.59 15.74 -8.36
C ASN A 113 19.42 15.02 -7.69
N GLU A 114 18.30 14.82 -8.40
CA GLU A 114 17.19 14.05 -7.85
C GLU A 114 17.53 12.58 -7.73
N PHE A 115 18.23 12.06 -8.73
CA PHE A 115 18.71 10.70 -8.72
C PHE A 115 19.71 10.45 -7.58
N ASP A 116 20.65 11.34 -7.33
CA ASP A 116 21.65 11.17 -6.26
C ASP A 116 20.98 11.07 -4.87
N VAL A 117 19.89 11.79 -4.65
CA VAL A 117 19.09 11.67 -3.41
C VAL A 117 18.29 10.36 -3.39
N MET A 118 17.75 9.90 -4.52
CA MET A 118 17.09 8.58 -4.60
C MET A 118 18.06 7.44 -4.30
N ASP A 119 19.30 7.52 -4.79
CA ASP A 119 20.32 6.48 -4.56
C ASP A 119 20.59 6.28 -3.07
N ASN A 120 20.62 7.37 -2.32
CA ASN A 120 20.74 7.33 -0.85
C ASN A 120 19.53 6.72 -0.13
N LEU A 121 18.38 6.62 -0.82
CA LEU A 121 17.13 6.06 -0.34
C LEU A 121 16.76 4.75 -1.05
N THR A 122 17.71 4.14 -1.75
CA THR A 122 17.44 2.90 -2.48
C THR A 122 17.31 1.73 -1.51
N GLY A 123 16.25 0.95 -1.68
CA GLY A 123 15.99 -0.28 -0.96
C GLY A 123 16.26 -1.52 -1.80
N GLY A 124 15.70 -2.66 -1.38
CA GLY A 124 15.80 -3.91 -2.13
C GLY A 124 15.06 -3.88 -3.48
N LYS A 125 15.32 -4.88 -4.32
CA LYS A 125 14.67 -5.05 -5.62
C LYS A 125 13.34 -5.81 -5.50
N LEU A 126 12.38 -5.46 -6.34
CA LEU A 126 11.15 -6.20 -6.59
C LEU A 126 11.28 -7.00 -7.89
N GLY A 127 11.29 -8.32 -7.76
CA GLY A 127 11.38 -9.25 -8.88
C GLY A 127 10.20 -10.22 -8.98
N PRO A 128 10.29 -11.18 -9.91
CA PRO A 128 9.24 -12.19 -10.13
C PRO A 128 8.95 -13.07 -8.91
N ASP A 129 9.91 -13.16 -7.97
CA ASP A 129 9.74 -13.92 -6.72
C ASP A 129 8.97 -13.14 -5.64
N ASN A 130 8.57 -11.90 -5.90
CA ASN A 130 7.65 -11.15 -5.07
C ASN A 130 6.20 -11.51 -5.43
N GLY A 131 5.28 -11.39 -4.48
CA GLY A 131 3.87 -11.70 -4.73
C GLY A 131 2.98 -11.44 -3.54
N ILE A 132 1.69 -11.68 -3.70
CA ILE A 132 0.73 -11.64 -2.60
C ILE A 132 0.32 -13.07 -2.27
N ILE A 133 0.38 -13.43 -0.99
CA ILE A 133 -0.11 -14.72 -0.52
C ILE A 133 -1.28 -14.53 0.43
N SER A 134 -2.25 -15.45 0.40
CA SER A 134 -3.30 -15.55 1.39
C SER A 134 -3.17 -16.83 2.20
N TYR A 135 -3.35 -16.71 3.51
CA TYR A 135 -3.32 -17.81 4.45
C TYR A 135 -4.32 -17.55 5.57
N ASN A 136 -5.28 -18.46 5.75
CA ASN A 136 -6.34 -18.34 6.76
C ASN A 136 -7.10 -17.00 6.71
N GLY A 137 -7.33 -16.47 5.50
CA GLY A 137 -8.03 -15.20 5.28
C GLY A 137 -7.22 -13.94 5.59
N ALA A 138 -5.94 -14.07 5.95
CA ALA A 138 -5.00 -12.96 6.05
C ALA A 138 -4.24 -12.79 4.71
N LEU A 139 -3.87 -11.56 4.38
CA LEU A 139 -3.04 -11.24 3.22
C LEU A 139 -1.63 -10.84 3.65
N TYR A 140 -0.64 -11.31 2.89
CA TYR A 140 0.76 -10.98 3.12
C TYR A 140 1.44 -10.60 1.81
N PHE A 141 2.27 -9.56 1.86
CA PHE A 141 3.23 -9.30 0.81
C PHE A 141 4.44 -10.22 1.00
N ARG A 142 4.72 -11.05 -0.01
CA ARG A 142 5.87 -11.95 -0.05
C ARG A 142 7.02 -11.26 -0.77
N MET A 143 8.19 -11.30 -0.14
CA MET A 143 9.45 -10.91 -0.73
C MET A 143 10.50 -11.98 -0.45
N GLY A 144 10.78 -12.81 -1.46
CA GLY A 144 11.64 -13.97 -1.30
C GLY A 144 11.12 -14.88 -0.20
N ASN A 145 11.91 -15.07 0.87
CA ASN A 145 11.54 -15.86 2.05
C ASN A 145 10.92 -15.04 3.20
N LYS A 146 10.71 -13.73 3.03
CA LYS A 146 10.06 -12.88 4.04
C LYS A 146 8.61 -12.61 3.66
N ILE A 147 7.76 -12.49 4.68
CA ILE A 147 6.37 -12.07 4.51
C ILE A 147 6.04 -10.91 5.44
N PHE A 148 5.23 -9.98 4.93
CA PHE A 148 4.79 -8.78 5.63
C PHE A 148 3.27 -8.76 5.64
N TYR A 149 2.68 -8.67 6.82
CA TYR A 149 1.23 -8.67 6.96
C TYR A 149 0.64 -7.36 6.41
N ILE A 150 -0.41 -7.49 5.59
CA ILE A 150 -1.20 -6.38 5.07
C ILE A 150 -2.42 -6.25 5.99
N HIS A 151 -2.48 -5.16 6.76
CA HIS A 151 -3.38 -5.02 7.91
C HIS A 151 -4.80 -4.70 7.51
N SER A 152 -4.99 -4.10 6.34
CA SER A 152 -6.27 -3.55 5.92
C SER A 152 -6.40 -3.48 4.40
N GLN A 153 -7.65 -3.36 3.96
CA GLN A 153 -8.01 -3.06 2.59
C GLN A 153 -7.38 -1.75 2.10
N ALA A 154 -7.43 -0.70 2.92
CA ALA A 154 -6.85 0.61 2.58
C ALA A 154 -5.34 0.49 2.30
N GLU A 155 -4.63 -0.29 3.11
CA GLU A 155 -3.21 -0.58 2.90
C GLU A 155 -2.98 -1.29 1.55
N PHE A 156 -3.76 -2.32 1.26
CA PHE A 156 -3.69 -3.04 -0.01
C PHE A 156 -3.89 -2.10 -1.21
N ASP A 157 -4.93 -1.25 -1.15
CA ASP A 157 -5.35 -0.39 -2.25
C ASP A 157 -4.38 0.77 -2.49
N GLY A 158 -3.86 1.42 -1.45
CA GLY A 158 -2.93 2.54 -1.67
C GLY A 158 -1.48 2.12 -1.87
N TYR A 159 -1.14 0.84 -1.65
CA TYR A 159 0.04 0.24 -2.25
C TYR A 159 -0.22 -0.31 -3.66
N HIS A 160 -1.43 -0.11 -4.18
CA HIS A 160 -1.86 -0.46 -5.53
C HIS A 160 -1.63 -1.93 -5.87
N LEU A 161 -1.78 -2.83 -4.89
CA LEU A 161 -1.55 -4.25 -5.08
C LEU A 161 -2.68 -4.87 -5.91
N SER A 162 -2.35 -5.88 -6.72
CA SER A 162 -3.34 -6.55 -7.57
C SER A 162 -3.99 -7.75 -6.87
N TYR A 163 -5.32 -7.80 -6.85
CA TYR A 163 -6.07 -8.99 -6.41
C TYR A 163 -5.83 -10.22 -7.31
N ALA A 164 -5.46 -9.99 -8.57
CA ALA A 164 -5.29 -11.06 -9.54
C ALA A 164 -4.08 -11.97 -9.26
N VAL A 165 -3.15 -11.51 -8.41
CA VAL A 165 -1.91 -12.25 -8.08
C VAL A 165 -1.93 -12.87 -6.69
N ILE A 166 -3.06 -12.87 -6.01
CA ILE A 166 -3.18 -13.50 -4.69
C ILE A 166 -3.09 -15.01 -4.86
N GLN A 167 -2.06 -15.60 -4.25
CA GLN A 167 -1.87 -17.04 -4.18
C GLN A 167 -2.34 -17.55 -2.80
N GLU A 168 -3.35 -18.41 -2.78
CA GLU A 168 -3.72 -19.14 -1.55
C GLU A 168 -2.61 -20.17 -1.23
N VAL A 169 -2.14 -20.19 0.02
CA VAL A 169 -1.14 -21.16 0.49
C VAL A 169 -1.67 -21.93 1.70
N SER A 170 -1.30 -23.21 1.80
CA SER A 170 -1.71 -24.06 2.91
C SER A 170 -0.88 -23.87 4.19
N SER A 171 0.28 -23.21 4.09
CA SER A 171 1.16 -22.92 5.22
C SER A 171 2.05 -21.71 4.93
N ILE A 172 2.42 -21.00 5.99
CA ILE A 172 3.43 -19.93 5.96
C ILE A 172 4.67 -20.27 6.81
N SER A 173 4.83 -21.52 7.26
CA SER A 173 5.90 -21.95 8.17
C SER A 173 7.32 -21.74 7.63
N ASN A 174 7.47 -21.72 6.31
CA ASN A 174 8.76 -21.57 5.64
C ASN A 174 9.18 -20.10 5.46
N TYR A 175 8.34 -19.15 5.86
CA TYR A 175 8.62 -17.72 5.74
C TYR A 175 9.06 -17.11 7.06
N ILE A 176 9.96 -16.14 6.96
CA ILE A 176 10.28 -15.24 8.07
C ILE A 176 9.15 -14.20 8.13
N ASN A 177 8.30 -14.32 9.14
CA ASN A 177 7.25 -13.34 9.39
C ASN A 177 7.86 -12.10 10.06
N VAL A 178 7.86 -11.00 9.33
CA VAL A 178 8.35 -9.72 9.85
C VAL A 178 7.19 -9.05 10.59
N GLN A 179 7.30 -8.97 11.92
CA GLN A 179 6.23 -8.41 12.78
C GLN A 179 5.99 -6.92 12.57
N ASN A 180 6.98 -6.22 11.99
CA ASN A 180 6.81 -4.86 11.55
C ASN A 180 5.94 -4.88 10.29
N GLY A 181 4.79 -4.23 10.35
CA GLY A 181 3.83 -4.23 9.25
C GLY A 181 4.41 -3.77 7.91
N PHE A 182 3.66 -4.05 6.85
CA PHE A 182 3.99 -3.59 5.51
C PHE A 182 4.03 -2.05 5.44
N GLY A 183 4.98 -1.47 4.70
CA GLY A 183 5.27 -0.03 4.71
C GLY A 183 6.41 0.43 5.63
N VAL A 184 6.14 1.45 6.46
CA VAL A 184 7.09 2.35 7.16
C VAL A 184 8.14 1.64 8.04
N ASN A 185 7.96 0.37 8.38
CA ASN A 185 8.90 -0.40 9.19
C ASN A 185 9.42 -1.67 8.50
N MET A 186 9.26 -1.79 7.18
CA MET A 186 9.78 -2.91 6.40
C MET A 186 11.31 -2.88 6.36
N ILE A 187 11.93 -3.91 6.95
CA ILE A 187 13.37 -4.14 6.79
C ILE A 187 13.60 -5.02 5.56
N TRP A 188 13.87 -4.36 4.45
CA TRP A 188 14.21 -5.00 3.18
C TRP A 188 15.54 -5.75 3.28
N PRO A 189 15.65 -6.96 2.70
CA PRO A 189 16.95 -7.60 2.54
C PRO A 189 17.87 -6.69 1.73
N VAL A 190 19.08 -6.46 2.25
CA VAL A 190 20.15 -5.77 1.53
C VAL A 190 20.75 -6.83 0.61
N ASN A 191 20.42 -6.77 -0.68
CA ASN A 191 21.05 -7.60 -1.69
C ASN A 191 22.06 -6.75 -2.46
#